data_AF-R0K7E1-F1
#
_entry.id   AF-R0K7E1-F1
#
_cell.length_a   1.000
_cell.length_b   1.000
_cell.length_c   1.000
_cell.angle_alpha   90.00
_cell.angle_beta   90.00
_cell.angle_gamma   90.00
#
_symmetry.space_group_name_H-M   'P 1'
#
loop_
_entity.id
_entity.type
_entity.pdbx_description
1 polymer ?
#
loop_
_entity_poly.entity_id
_entity_poly.type
_entity_poly.pdbx_seq_one_letter_code
_entity_poly.pdbx_strand_id
1 'polypeptide(L)'
;MPPDKLISTHNFATGSPSYLSKASQKFMFGETIATSPPNIVNHIQSSIPSARNVVFVGHGIINDLQALHALDFEYPVLLSSVLDTFYIANEVFEYWAGSLSDLLLSLGCSFNSLHCAGNDANFTLRALLLLAACGFSKQQGEQEEDRDTLAYLRQISASPIPHWVDPEVQALQKRERRSAKSRKHQSKTWSKEKQEEIRAARQLKKKRNITEAG
;
A
#
# COMPACT_ATOMS: atom_id res chain seq x y z
N MET A 1 -0.09 26.42 -5.92
CA MET A 1 0.73 25.24 -6.27
C MET A 1 -0.21 24.19 -6.85
N PRO A 2 0.18 23.44 -7.91
CA PRO A 2 -0.66 22.37 -8.44
C PRO A 2 -0.96 21.30 -7.36
N PRO A 3 -2.20 20.82 -7.21
CA PRO A 3 -2.58 19.85 -6.18
C PRO A 3 -1.74 18.57 -6.19
N ASP A 4 -1.33 18.11 -7.38
CA ASP A 4 -0.49 16.93 -7.60
C ASP A 4 0.93 17.08 -7.03
N LYS A 5 1.36 18.29 -6.71
CA LYS A 5 2.67 18.57 -6.10
C LYS A 5 2.62 18.74 -4.59
N LEU A 6 1.43 18.76 -3.97
CA LEU A 6 1.29 19.01 -2.52
C LEU A 6 1.66 17.81 -1.66
N ILE A 7 1.66 16.60 -2.22
CA ILE A 7 2.03 15.37 -1.49
C ILE A 7 3.40 14.90 -1.98
N SER A 8 4.41 15.02 -1.13
CA SER A 8 5.68 14.32 -1.28
C SER A 8 5.63 12.96 -0.60
N THR A 9 6.10 11.91 -1.27
CA THR A 9 6.08 10.55 -0.71
C THR A 9 7.49 9.97 -0.70
N HIS A 10 7.86 9.36 0.41
CA HIS A 10 9.14 8.69 0.58
C HIS A 10 8.91 7.22 0.90
N ASN A 11 9.80 6.35 0.42
CA ASN A 11 9.79 4.94 0.77
C ASN A 11 11.21 4.49 1.12
N PHE A 12 11.42 4.18 2.41
CA PHE A 12 12.67 3.63 2.91
C PHE A 12 12.52 2.12 3.10
N ALA A 13 13.49 1.33 2.64
CA ALA A 13 13.44 -0.12 2.75
C ALA A 13 14.79 -0.69 3.18
N THR A 14 14.73 -1.76 3.98
CA THR A 14 15.91 -2.51 4.40
C THR A 14 15.69 -4.02 4.22
N GLY A 15 16.78 -4.79 4.11
CA GLY A 15 16.73 -6.24 3.94
C GLY A 15 17.55 -6.75 2.75
N SER A 16 17.20 -7.94 2.26
CA SER A 16 17.96 -8.60 1.19
C SER A 16 17.82 -7.90 -0.17
N PRO A 17 18.78 -8.04 -1.10
CA PRO A 17 18.69 -7.44 -2.43
C PRO A 17 17.40 -7.82 -3.19
N SER A 18 16.92 -9.05 -3.00
CA SER A 18 15.67 -9.50 -3.62
C SER A 18 14.43 -8.86 -3.01
N TYR A 19 14.46 -8.53 -1.72
CA TYR A 19 13.40 -7.77 -1.06
C TYR A 19 13.41 -6.32 -1.54
N LEU A 20 14.58 -5.67 -1.55
CA LEU A 20 14.75 -4.29 -2.00
C LEU A 20 14.28 -4.11 -3.45
N SER A 21 14.67 -5.02 -4.35
CA SER A 21 14.21 -5.00 -5.74
C SER A 21 12.68 -5.07 -5.85
N LYS A 22 12.01 -5.90 -5.03
CA LYS A 22 10.54 -5.97 -5.00
C LYS A 22 9.91 -4.71 -4.42
N ALA A 23 10.52 -4.12 -3.40
CA ALA A 23 10.05 -2.86 -2.81
C ALA A 23 10.12 -1.73 -3.84
N SER A 24 11.25 -1.57 -4.53
CA SER A 24 11.42 -0.59 -5.61
C SER A 24 10.43 -0.78 -6.76
N GLN A 25 10.11 -2.02 -7.14
CA GLN A 25 9.14 -2.30 -8.21
C GLN A 25 7.68 -1.98 -7.81
N LYS A 26 7.37 -1.97 -6.51
CA LYS A 26 6.01 -1.71 -6.01
C LYS A 26 5.75 -0.23 -5.73
N PHE A 27 6.77 0.51 -5.34
CA PHE A 27 6.63 1.90 -4.97
C PHE A 27 6.26 2.74 -6.20
N MET A 28 5.18 3.52 -6.12
CA MET A 28 4.62 4.23 -7.27
C MET A 28 4.95 5.72 -7.27
N PHE A 29 5.30 6.29 -6.12
CA PHE A 29 5.39 7.74 -5.94
C PHE A 29 6.83 8.26 -5.94
N GLY A 30 7.77 7.51 -6.54
CA GLY A 30 9.17 7.88 -6.64
C GLY A 30 10.09 6.67 -6.57
N GLU A 31 11.26 6.87 -5.97
CA GLU A 31 12.27 5.83 -5.79
C GLU A 31 12.27 5.28 -4.35
N THR A 32 12.49 3.97 -4.23
CA THR A 32 12.74 3.37 -2.91
C THR A 32 14.18 3.59 -2.53
N ILE A 33 14.40 4.21 -1.38
CA ILE A 33 15.72 4.43 -0.81
C ILE A 33 16.08 3.20 0.02
N ALA A 34 17.03 2.42 -0.49
CA ALA A 34 17.62 1.32 0.24
C ALA A 34 18.46 1.85 1.40
N THR A 35 18.21 1.35 2.60
CA THR A 35 18.90 1.77 3.83
C THR A 35 19.15 0.59 4.76
N SER A 36 19.93 0.82 5.82
CA SER A 36 20.14 -0.15 6.90
C SER A 36 19.12 0.08 8.03
N PRO A 37 18.81 -0.94 8.87
CA PRO A 37 17.85 -0.77 9.95
C PRO A 37 18.19 0.40 10.89
N PRO A 38 19.46 0.64 11.31
CA PRO A 38 19.79 1.79 12.16
C PRO A 38 19.60 3.16 11.50
N ASN A 39 19.61 3.22 10.16
CA ASN A 39 19.52 4.48 9.43
C ASN A 39 18.09 4.83 9.03
N ILE A 40 17.13 3.90 9.19
CA ILE A 40 15.73 4.16 8.81
C ILE A 40 15.14 5.29 9.65
N VAL A 41 15.46 5.33 10.95
CA VAL A 41 14.98 6.38 11.87
C VAL A 41 15.52 7.75 11.48
N ASN A 42 16.80 7.84 11.15
CA ASN A 42 17.45 9.07 10.69
C ASN A 42 16.79 9.62 9.42
N HIS A 43 16.47 8.73 8.47
CA HIS A 43 15.75 9.13 7.25
C HIS A 43 14.35 9.66 7.55
N ILE A 44 13.58 8.99 8.41
CA ILE A 44 12.24 9.44 8.81
C ILE A 44 12.33 10.81 9.50
N GLN A 45 13.21 10.96 10.48
CA GLN A 45 13.39 12.21 11.23
C GLN A 45 13.81 13.37 10.32
N SER A 46 14.78 13.15 9.43
CA SER A 46 15.25 14.17 8.48
C SER A 46 14.17 14.62 7.49
N SER A 47 13.13 13.82 7.29
CA SER A 47 12.00 14.13 6.42
C SER A 47 10.95 15.01 7.11
N ILE A 48 11.04 15.23 8.42
CA ILE A 48 10.06 16.00 9.20
C ILE A 48 10.62 17.41 9.46
N PRO A 49 9.94 18.47 9.00
CA PRO A 49 10.37 19.84 9.26
C PRO A 49 10.35 20.17 10.76
N SER A 50 11.47 20.67 11.30
CA SER A 50 11.60 21.00 12.73
C SER A 50 10.90 22.29 13.14
N ALA A 51 10.63 23.20 12.20
CA ALA A 51 10.10 24.55 12.45
C ALA A 51 8.59 24.70 12.17
N ARG A 52 7.84 23.60 12.10
CA ARG A 52 6.40 23.61 11.78
C ARG A 52 5.64 22.66 12.68
N ASN A 53 4.36 22.96 12.89
CA ASN A 53 3.44 22.03 13.53
C ASN A 53 3.33 20.77 12.69
N VAL A 54 3.48 19.62 13.34
CA VAL A 54 3.43 18.30 12.72
C VAL A 54 2.16 17.59 13.16
N VAL A 55 1.51 16.92 12.21
CA VAL A 55 0.39 16.02 12.48
C VAL A 55 0.77 14.66 11.92
N PHE A 56 0.73 13.64 12.79
CA PHE A 56 0.92 12.27 12.34
C PHE A 56 -0.40 11.70 11.85
N VAL A 57 -0.34 10.96 10.74
CA VAL A 57 -1.52 10.37 10.10
C VAL A 57 -1.23 8.91 9.81
N GLY A 58 -2.17 8.03 10.18
CA GLY A 58 -2.05 6.59 9.96
C GLY A 58 -3.41 5.91 9.84
N HIS A 59 -3.39 4.59 9.61
CA HIS A 59 -4.59 3.76 9.54
C HIS A 59 -4.42 2.56 10.47
N GLY A 60 -5.00 2.63 11.68
CA GLY A 60 -4.65 1.73 12.77
C GLY A 60 -3.22 2.01 13.27
N ILE A 61 -2.89 3.28 13.51
CA ILE A 61 -1.52 3.81 13.62
C ILE A 61 -0.76 3.29 14.85
N ILE A 62 -1.43 2.64 15.80
CA ILE A 62 -0.82 2.18 17.06
C ILE A 62 0.41 1.31 16.81
N ASN A 63 0.34 0.40 15.82
CA ASN A 63 1.47 -0.47 15.48
C ASN A 63 2.63 0.31 14.86
N ASP A 64 2.34 1.34 14.05
CA ASP A 64 3.36 2.22 13.48
C ASP A 64 4.07 3.02 14.57
N LEU A 65 3.32 3.55 15.55
CA LEU A 65 3.91 4.26 16.69
C LEU A 65 4.77 3.35 17.56
N GLN A 66 4.35 2.10 17.78
CA GLN A 66 5.17 1.10 18.48
C GLN A 66 6.45 0.78 17.71
N ALA A 67 6.37 0.66 16.38
CA ALA A 67 7.53 0.45 15.54
C ALA A 67 8.51 1.64 15.59
N LEU A 68 8.00 2.88 15.56
CA LEU A 68 8.80 4.09 15.74
C LEU A 68 9.49 4.11 17.11
N HIS A 69 8.75 3.79 18.18
CA HIS A 69 9.32 3.72 19.52
C HIS A 69 10.44 2.68 19.61
N ALA A 70 10.25 1.49 19.02
CA ALA A 70 11.27 0.44 18.99
C ALA A 70 12.51 0.79 18.14
N LEU A 71 12.41 1.83 17.30
CA LEU A 71 13.51 2.36 16.49
C LEU A 71 14.21 3.56 17.17
N ASP A 72 13.88 3.85 18.43
CA ASP A 72 14.35 5.03 19.17
C ASP A 72 14.03 6.34 18.45
N PHE A 73 12.87 6.41 17.79
CA PHE A 73 12.42 7.62 17.10
C PHE A 73 12.12 8.74 18.09
N GLU A 74 12.77 9.89 17.91
CA GLU A 74 12.48 11.10 18.67
C GLU A 74 11.29 11.84 18.04
N TYR A 75 10.21 11.98 18.80
CA TYR A 75 9.02 12.70 18.35
C TYR A 75 9.30 14.20 18.19
N PRO A 76 8.77 14.85 17.13
CA PRO A 76 8.93 16.29 16.95
C PRO A 76 8.36 17.08 18.15
N VAL A 77 9.10 18.09 18.61
CA VAL A 77 8.64 18.98 19.70
C VAL A 77 7.30 19.66 19.37
N LEU A 78 7.08 19.96 18.08
CA LEU A 78 5.86 20.59 17.57
C LEU A 78 4.84 19.57 17.04
N LEU A 79 4.85 18.33 17.55
CA LEU A 79 3.79 17.35 17.26
C LEU A 79 2.47 17.80 17.89
N SER A 80 1.55 18.27 17.05
CA SER A 80 0.28 18.85 17.46
C SER A 80 -0.79 17.78 17.69
N SER A 81 -0.83 16.76 16.82
CA SER A 81 -1.86 15.72 16.91
C SER A 81 -1.46 14.43 16.18
N VAL A 82 -2.17 13.36 16.50
CA VAL A 82 -2.13 12.07 15.81
C VAL A 82 -3.54 11.76 15.32
N LEU A 83 -3.70 11.59 14.01
CA LEU A 83 -4.96 11.30 13.34
C LEU A 83 -4.95 9.87 12.82
N ASP A 84 -5.80 9.04 13.39
CA ASP A 84 -6.00 7.68 12.92
C ASP A 84 -7.25 7.60 12.04
N THR A 85 -7.03 7.36 10.75
CA THR A 85 -8.10 7.25 9.76
C THR A 85 -9.06 6.09 10.02
N PHE A 86 -8.65 5.06 10.76
CA PHE A 86 -9.55 3.97 11.17
C PHE A 86 -10.64 4.47 12.13
N TYR A 87 -10.25 5.26 13.13
CA TYR A 87 -11.20 5.84 14.08
C TYR A 87 -12.00 6.98 13.46
N ILE A 88 -11.36 7.85 12.65
CA ILE A 88 -12.08 8.93 11.96
C ILE A 88 -13.12 8.36 10.99
N ALA A 89 -12.84 7.23 10.32
CA ALA A 89 -13.83 6.56 9.48
C ALA A 89 -15.04 6.07 10.28
N ASN A 90 -14.87 5.63 11.53
CA ASN A 90 -15.99 5.27 12.41
C ASN A 90 -16.88 6.49 12.70
N GLU A 91 -16.29 7.65 12.98
CA GLU A 91 -17.05 8.89 13.21
C GLU A 91 -17.79 9.36 11.95
N VAL A 92 -17.17 9.23 10.78
CA VAL A 92 -17.76 9.69 9.50
C VAL A 92 -18.81 8.72 8.96
N PHE A 93 -18.65 7.40 9.16
CA PHE A 93 -19.54 6.37 8.61
C PHE A 93 -20.43 5.68 9.64
N GLU A 94 -20.41 6.12 10.91
CA GLU A 94 -21.09 5.53 12.08
C GLU A 94 -20.56 4.15 12.49
N TYR A 95 -20.19 3.30 11.53
CA TYR A 95 -19.55 2.01 11.75
C TYR A 95 -18.50 1.72 10.69
N TRP A 96 -17.25 1.54 11.12
CA TRP A 96 -16.13 1.17 10.27
C TRP A 96 -15.28 0.06 10.88
N ALA A 97 -15.12 -1.03 10.13
CA ALA A 97 -14.26 -2.17 10.50
C ALA A 97 -13.41 -2.68 9.32
N GLY A 98 -13.27 -1.87 8.27
CA GLY A 98 -12.57 -2.22 7.05
C GLY A 98 -11.07 -1.90 7.08
N SER A 99 -10.35 -2.52 6.17
CA SER A 99 -8.94 -2.22 5.86
C SER A 99 -8.79 -0.88 5.15
N LEU A 100 -7.54 -0.42 4.96
CA LEU A 100 -7.25 0.77 4.15
C LEU A 100 -7.80 0.65 2.73
N SER A 101 -7.72 -0.54 2.10
CA SER A 101 -8.32 -0.73 0.77
C SER A 101 -9.83 -0.57 0.78
N ASP A 102 -10.50 -1.09 1.81
CA ASP A 102 -11.95 -0.94 1.93
C ASP A 102 -12.30 0.54 2.09
N LEU A 103 -11.51 1.28 2.90
CA LEU A 103 -11.73 2.70 3.15
C LEU A 103 -11.60 3.52 1.86
N LEU A 104 -10.55 3.26 1.08
CA LEU A 104 -10.32 3.93 -0.19
C LEU A 104 -11.45 3.62 -1.20
N LEU A 105 -11.94 2.38 -1.24
CA LEU A 105 -13.10 2.01 -2.06
C LEU A 105 -14.36 2.76 -1.63
N SER A 106 -14.66 2.79 -0.32
CA SER A 106 -15.82 3.50 0.22
C SER A 106 -15.79 4.99 -0.04
N LEU A 107 -14.59 5.59 -0.07
CA LEU A 107 -14.39 7.01 -0.39
C LEU A 107 -14.33 7.29 -1.90
N GLY A 108 -14.41 6.26 -2.76
CA GLY A 108 -14.24 6.41 -4.21
C GLY A 108 -12.83 6.84 -4.62
N CYS A 109 -11.82 6.65 -3.76
CA CYS A 109 -10.44 6.98 -4.04
C CYS A 109 -9.79 5.85 -4.84
N SER A 110 -9.24 6.16 -6.02
CA SER A 110 -8.43 5.20 -6.75
C SER A 110 -7.16 4.85 -5.97
N PHE A 111 -6.71 3.60 -6.04
CA PHE A 111 -5.46 3.14 -5.44
C PHE A 111 -4.91 1.93 -6.21
N ASN A 112 -3.64 1.61 -5.97
CA ASN A 112 -2.98 0.43 -6.51
C ASN A 112 -1.77 0.06 -5.62
N SER A 113 -1.22 -1.15 -5.78
CA SER A 113 0.04 -1.59 -5.16
C SER A 113 0.15 -1.31 -3.66
N LEU A 114 -0.95 -1.52 -2.92
CA LEU A 114 -0.91 -1.56 -1.45
C LEU A 114 0.05 -2.66 -0.97
N HIS A 115 0.48 -2.61 0.29
CA HIS A 115 1.60 -3.39 0.84
C HIS A 115 2.97 -2.89 0.37
N CYS A 116 3.08 -1.58 0.23
CA CYS A 116 4.33 -0.83 0.13
C CYS A 116 4.15 0.39 1.03
N ALA A 117 4.99 0.53 2.06
CA ALA A 117 4.78 1.50 3.12
C ALA A 117 4.62 2.94 2.59
N GLY A 118 5.43 3.36 1.63
CA GLY A 118 5.28 4.67 1.00
C GLY A 118 3.95 4.85 0.24
N ASN A 119 3.48 3.82 -0.46
CA ASN A 119 2.15 3.87 -1.12
C ASN A 119 1.04 3.94 -0.07
N ASP A 120 1.11 3.09 0.96
CA ASP A 120 0.11 2.99 2.02
C ASP A 120 0.02 4.34 2.77
N ALA A 121 1.16 5.00 3.06
CA ALA A 121 1.20 6.33 3.66
C ALA A 121 0.56 7.42 2.76
N ASN A 122 0.86 7.41 1.46
CA ASN A 122 0.26 8.36 0.51
C ASN A 122 -1.27 8.21 0.47
N PHE A 123 -1.76 6.98 0.30
CA PHE A 123 -3.19 6.73 0.22
C PHE A 123 -3.89 6.95 1.56
N THR A 124 -3.23 6.70 2.68
CA THR A 124 -3.78 7.04 4.00
C THR A 124 -3.98 8.54 4.14
N LEU A 125 -3.03 9.36 3.69
CA LEU A 125 -3.19 10.82 3.69
C LEU A 125 -4.36 11.24 2.79
N ARG A 126 -4.46 10.71 1.56
CA ARG A 126 -5.60 10.98 0.67
C ARG A 126 -6.94 10.57 1.29
N ALA A 127 -6.98 9.42 1.96
CA ALA A 127 -8.17 8.95 2.67
C ALA A 127 -8.57 9.91 3.79
N LEU A 128 -7.61 10.43 4.58
CA LEU A 128 -7.87 11.44 5.60
C LEU A 128 -8.49 12.71 5.00
N LEU A 129 -7.94 13.23 3.90
CA LEU A 129 -8.44 14.44 3.25
C LEU A 129 -9.88 14.25 2.73
N LEU A 130 -10.20 13.07 2.19
CA LEU A 130 -11.57 12.72 1.79
C LEU A 130 -12.50 12.54 2.98
N LEU A 131 -12.05 11.90 4.06
CA LEU A 131 -12.82 11.77 5.29
C LEU A 131 -13.16 13.14 5.89
N ALA A 132 -12.21 14.06 5.92
CA ALA A 132 -12.46 15.44 6.33
C ALA A 132 -13.52 16.10 5.42
N ALA A 133 -13.38 15.94 4.10
CA ALA A 133 -14.32 16.49 3.13
C ALA A 133 -15.72 15.86 3.20
N CYS A 134 -15.84 14.59 3.60
CA CYS A 134 -17.11 13.89 3.77
C CYS A 134 -17.78 14.21 5.11
N GLY A 135 -17.00 14.19 6.21
CA GLY A 135 -17.50 14.44 7.56
C GLY A 135 -18.04 15.86 7.71
N PHE A 136 -17.35 16.85 7.14
CA PHE A 136 -17.78 18.24 7.18
C PHE A 136 -19.13 18.46 6.49
N SER A 137 -19.30 17.92 5.27
CA SER A 137 -20.56 18.04 4.52
C SER A 137 -21.75 17.40 5.26
N LYS A 138 -21.51 16.38 6.09
CA LYS A 138 -22.57 15.73 6.90
C LYS A 138 -22.99 16.52 8.14
N GLN A 139 -22.06 17.26 8.77
CA GLN A 139 -22.32 17.88 10.07
C GLN A 139 -22.92 19.29 10.00
N GLN A 140 -22.52 20.12 9.03
CA GLN A 140 -22.88 21.55 9.08
C GLN A 140 -23.69 22.10 7.90
N GLY A 141 -23.88 21.31 6.83
CA GLY A 141 -24.40 21.84 5.57
C GLY A 141 -23.37 22.78 4.93
N GLU A 142 -23.05 22.59 3.65
CA GLU A 142 -21.94 23.32 3.02
C GLU A 142 -22.26 24.83 2.90
N GLN A 143 -21.61 25.66 3.73
CA GLN A 143 -21.53 27.10 3.47
C GLN A 143 -20.62 27.37 2.27
N GLU A 144 -20.81 28.49 1.59
CA GLU A 144 -20.14 28.78 0.32
C GLU A 144 -18.62 28.89 0.47
N GLU A 145 -18.13 29.43 1.59
CA GLU A 145 -16.69 29.55 1.91
C GLU A 145 -16.00 28.20 2.15
N ASP A 146 -16.75 27.20 2.65
CA ASP A 146 -16.22 25.85 2.88
C ASP A 146 -16.12 25.05 1.59
N ARG A 147 -16.93 25.37 0.58
CA ARG A 147 -16.96 24.61 -0.69
C ARG A 147 -15.62 24.62 -1.40
N ASP A 148 -14.93 25.75 -1.42
CA ASP A 148 -13.62 25.87 -2.08
C ASP A 148 -12.57 25.01 -1.37
N THR A 149 -12.55 25.04 -0.03
CA THR A 149 -11.63 24.22 0.75
C THR A 149 -11.91 22.74 0.54
N LEU A 150 -13.17 22.31 0.65
CA LEU A 150 -13.58 20.91 0.47
C LEU A 150 -13.31 20.44 -0.96
N ALA A 151 -13.55 21.27 -1.96
CA ALA A 151 -13.22 20.98 -3.36
C ALA A 151 -11.71 20.81 -3.54
N TYR A 152 -10.90 21.65 -2.89
CA TYR A 152 -9.45 21.56 -2.94
C TYR A 152 -8.94 20.26 -2.28
N LEU A 153 -9.48 19.87 -1.12
CA LEU A 153 -9.16 18.59 -0.47
C LEU A 153 -9.48 17.39 -1.38
N ARG A 154 -10.67 17.40 -2.01
CA ARG A 154 -11.08 16.38 -2.98
C ARG A 154 -10.13 16.34 -4.18
N GLN A 155 -9.73 17.50 -4.69
CA GLN A 155 -8.81 17.61 -5.82
C GLN A 155 -7.41 17.05 -5.51
N ILE A 156 -6.85 17.35 -4.33
CA ILE A 156 -5.58 16.77 -3.87
C ILE A 156 -5.70 15.25 -3.82
N SER A 157 -6.77 14.76 -3.20
CA SER A 157 -7.02 13.32 -3.01
C SER A 157 -7.20 12.57 -4.33
N ALA A 158 -7.80 13.22 -5.34
CA ALA A 158 -8.01 12.70 -6.68
C ALA A 158 -6.82 12.92 -7.64
N SER A 159 -5.69 13.46 -7.15
CA SER A 159 -4.52 13.71 -8.01
C SER A 159 -4.06 12.44 -8.72
N PRO A 160 -3.57 12.51 -9.97
CA PRO A 160 -3.18 11.32 -10.73
C PRO A 160 -2.23 10.39 -9.97
N ILE A 161 -2.44 9.09 -10.13
CA ILE A 161 -1.57 8.05 -9.55
C ILE A 161 -0.57 7.63 -10.64
N PRO A 162 0.75 7.74 -10.40
CA PRO A 162 1.73 7.31 -11.37
C PRO A 162 1.60 5.82 -11.69
N HIS A 163 1.71 5.47 -12.97
CA HIS A 163 1.65 4.08 -13.43
C HIS A 163 0.40 3.32 -12.97
N TRP A 164 -0.73 4.03 -12.79
CA TRP A 164 -1.99 3.40 -12.43
C TRP A 164 -2.38 2.38 -13.50
N VAL A 165 -2.71 1.18 -13.03
CA VAL A 165 -3.27 0.12 -13.85
C VAL A 165 -4.59 -0.23 -13.22
N ASP A 166 -5.64 -0.25 -14.05
CA ASP A 166 -6.96 -0.66 -13.62
C ASP A 166 -6.89 -2.02 -12.89
N PRO A 167 -7.48 -2.14 -11.68
CA PRO A 167 -7.47 -3.39 -10.92
C PRO A 167 -7.98 -4.60 -11.70
N GLU A 168 -8.98 -4.43 -12.57
CA GLU A 168 -9.52 -5.49 -13.42
C GLU A 168 -8.49 -5.92 -14.47
N VAL A 169 -7.83 -4.95 -15.11
CA VAL A 169 -6.73 -5.21 -16.05
C VAL A 169 -5.58 -5.93 -15.35
N GLN A 170 -5.20 -5.50 -14.14
CA GLN A 170 -4.14 -6.14 -13.37
C GLN A 170 -4.53 -7.57 -12.96
N ALA A 171 -5.78 -7.80 -12.55
CA ALA A 171 -6.30 -9.11 -12.18
C ALA A 171 -6.30 -10.07 -13.39
N LEU A 172 -6.71 -9.58 -14.57
CA LEU A 172 -6.66 -10.33 -15.82
C LEU A 172 -5.22 -10.74 -16.17
N GLN A 173 -4.28 -9.80 -16.17
CA GLN A 173 -2.86 -10.09 -16.43
C GLN A 173 -2.29 -11.12 -15.43
N LYS A 174 -2.67 -11.04 -14.15
CA LYS A 174 -2.25 -12.00 -13.12
C LYS A 174 -2.84 -13.38 -13.37
N ARG A 175 -4.11 -13.46 -13.79
CA ARG A 175 -4.79 -14.70 -14.17
C ARG A 175 -4.13 -15.34 -15.39
N GLU A 176 -3.79 -14.56 -16.40
CA GLU A 176 -3.05 -15.01 -17.59
C GLU A 176 -1.67 -15.54 -17.25
N ARG A 177 -0.87 -14.80 -16.46
CA ARG A 177 0.45 -15.25 -15.99
C ARG A 177 0.38 -16.55 -15.18
N ARG A 178 -0.63 -16.70 -14.32
CA ARG A 178 -0.89 -17.94 -13.57
C ARG A 178 -1.27 -19.09 -14.51
N SER A 179 -2.10 -18.82 -15.51
CA SER A 179 -2.49 -19.79 -16.54
C SER A 179 -1.28 -20.26 -17.34
N ALA A 180 -0.44 -19.35 -17.82
CA ALA A 180 0.78 -19.65 -18.57
C ALA A 180 1.81 -20.44 -17.74
N LYS A 181 1.90 -20.18 -16.43
CA LYS A 181 2.76 -20.92 -15.50
C LYS A 181 2.18 -22.26 -15.06
N SER A 182 0.90 -22.53 -15.33
CA SER A 182 0.27 -23.80 -14.97
C SER A 182 0.89 -24.92 -15.79
N ARG A 183 1.32 -26.00 -15.10
CA ARG A 183 1.82 -27.23 -15.74
C ARG A 183 0.86 -27.79 -16.79
N LYS A 184 -0.46 -27.57 -16.63
CA LYS A 184 -1.49 -27.99 -17.58
C LYS A 184 -1.43 -27.21 -18.91
N HIS A 185 -1.04 -25.94 -18.85
CA HIS A 185 -0.85 -25.13 -20.04
C HIS A 185 0.52 -25.42 -20.68
N GLN A 186 1.58 -25.54 -19.86
CA GLN A 186 2.92 -25.91 -20.32
C GLN A 186 2.97 -27.32 -20.94
N SER A 187 2.18 -28.27 -20.46
CA SER A 187 2.14 -29.61 -21.05
C SER A 187 1.61 -29.63 -22.48
N LYS A 188 0.84 -28.60 -22.90
CA LYS A 188 0.39 -28.46 -24.29
C LYS A 188 1.53 -28.09 -25.25
N THR A 189 2.63 -27.52 -24.73
CA THR A 189 3.82 -27.15 -25.51
C THR A 189 4.99 -28.13 -25.32
N TRP A 190 4.82 -29.19 -24.52
CA TRP A 190 5.85 -30.21 -24.34
C TRP A 190 5.91 -31.19 -25.51
N SER A 191 7.12 -31.55 -25.94
CA SER A 191 7.36 -32.66 -26.85
C SER A 191 6.86 -33.99 -26.26
N LYS A 192 6.52 -34.96 -27.12
CA LYS A 192 6.10 -36.31 -26.68
C LYS A 192 7.12 -36.95 -25.74
N GLU A 193 8.40 -36.81 -26.06
CA GLU A 193 9.53 -37.32 -25.29
C GLU A 193 9.56 -36.76 -23.85
N LYS A 194 9.37 -35.45 -23.69
CA LYS A 194 9.30 -34.81 -22.37
C LYS A 194 8.07 -35.21 -21.57
N GLN A 195 6.95 -35.51 -22.23
CA GLN A 195 5.76 -36.03 -21.56
C GLN A 195 5.99 -37.46 -21.04
N GLU A 196 6.69 -38.30 -21.80
CA GLU A 196 7.03 -39.68 -21.42
C GLU A 196 8.02 -39.72 -20.25
N GLU A 197 9.06 -38.89 -20.27
CA GLU A 197 10.01 -38.73 -19.17
C GLU A 197 9.31 -38.38 -17.86
N ILE A 198 8.36 -37.43 -17.90
CA ILE A 198 7.59 -37.02 -16.72
C ILE A 198 6.64 -38.12 -16.25
N ARG A 199 6.05 -38.91 -17.16
CA ARG A 199 5.24 -40.08 -16.80
C ARG A 199 6.09 -41.15 -16.11
N ALA A 200 7.27 -41.45 -16.64
CA ALA A 200 8.20 -42.42 -16.08
C ALA A 200 8.67 -41.99 -14.67
N ALA A 201 9.05 -40.72 -14.48
CA ALA A 201 9.44 -40.17 -13.19
C ALA A 201 8.32 -40.28 -12.14
N ARG A 202 7.06 -40.06 -12.53
CA ARG A 202 5.90 -40.22 -11.63
C ARG A 202 5.65 -41.68 -11.25
N GLN A 203 5.80 -42.61 -12.18
CA GLN A 203 5.67 -44.04 -11.89
C GLN A 203 6.76 -44.52 -10.94
N LEU A 204 8.00 -44.06 -11.13
CA LEU A 204 9.12 -44.38 -10.25
C LEU A 204 8.88 -43.87 -8.81
N LYS A 205 8.40 -42.63 -8.69
CA LYS A 205 8.08 -42.03 -7.38
C LYS A 205 6.93 -42.75 -6.68
N LYS A 206 5.90 -43.17 -7.44
CA LYS A 206 4.77 -43.94 -6.88
C LYS A 206 5.22 -45.31 -6.38
N LYS A 207 6.11 -46.00 -7.12
CA LYS A 207 6.70 -47.27 -6.67
C LYS A 207 7.49 -47.10 -5.39
N ARG A 208 8.37 -46.09 -5.31
CA ARG A 208 9.17 -45.78 -4.12
C ARG A 208 8.31 -45.57 -2.86
N ASN A 209 7.27 -44.74 -2.98
CA ASN A 209 6.36 -44.46 -1.86
C ASN A 209 5.55 -45.69 -1.41
N ILE A 210 5.30 -46.65 -2.29
CA ILE A 210 4.61 -47.91 -1.93
C ILE A 210 5.58 -48.85 -1.21
N THR A 211 6.86 -48.86 -1.58
CA THR A 211 7.90 -49.71 -0.95
C THR A 211 8.34 -49.19 0.42
N GLU A 212 8.24 -47.90 0.69
CA GLU A 212 8.59 -47.29 1.99
C GLU A 212 7.45 -47.33 3.02
N ALA A 213 6.24 -47.73 2.60
CA ALA A 213 5.04 -47.74 3.46
C ALA A 213 4.59 -49.17 3.88
N GLY A 214 5.35 -50.21 3.52
CA GLY A 214 5.12 -51.60 3.91
C GLY A 214 6.35 -52.18 4.59
#